data_AF-A0A6V8E853-F1
#
_entry.id   AF-A0A6V8E853-F1
#
_cell.length_a   1.000
_cell.length_b   1.000
_cell.length_c   1.000
_cell.angle_alpha   90.00
_cell.angle_beta   90.00
_cell.angle_gamma   90.00
#
_symmetry.space_group_name_H-M   'P 1'
#
loop_
_entity.id
_entity.type
_entity.pdbx_description
1 polymer ?
#
loop_
_entity_poly.entity_id
_entity_poly.type
_entity_poly.pdbx_seq_one_letter_code
_entity_poly.pdbx_strand_id
1 'polypeptide(L)'
;MFVHATLKDTVFGIDSNLRTTFTNTLFTGLGALSFVFVSEAMENVVGYGMLGGVAIGAAIIFGRRPILGLIGAVSSRLIPEEYSPGELKYLEVYAETIQDMVLTERERNLLATLATAYDIDEDRLAVIEKNYRESQSLGPADAIKIVGSS
;
A
#
# COMPACT_ATOMS: atom_id res chain seq x y z
N MET A 1 14.57 16.07 -6.91
CA MET A 1 14.51 14.74 -7.56
C MET A 1 14.87 13.57 -6.62
N PHE A 2 15.82 13.70 -5.68
CA PHE A 2 16.12 12.62 -4.71
C PHE A 2 15.02 12.38 -3.67
N VAL A 3 14.33 13.43 -3.19
CA VAL A 3 13.23 13.32 -2.21
C VAL A 3 12.03 12.55 -2.78
N HIS A 4 11.72 12.77 -4.07
CA HIS A 4 10.65 12.06 -4.80
C HIS A 4 10.86 10.54 -4.82
N ALA A 5 12.11 10.07 -4.92
CA ALA A 5 12.43 8.65 -4.91
C ALA A 5 12.41 8.07 -3.48
N THR A 6 12.95 8.80 -2.51
CA THR A 6 13.01 8.31 -1.12
C THR A 6 11.61 8.26 -0.48
N LEU A 7 10.72 9.21 -0.75
CA LEU A 7 9.38 9.21 -0.17
C LEU A 7 8.46 8.16 -0.81
N LYS A 8 8.56 8.03 -2.14
CA LYS A 8 7.83 7.04 -2.92
C LYS A 8 8.22 5.61 -2.55
N ASP A 9 9.49 5.34 -2.27
CA ASP A 9 9.97 4.02 -1.89
C ASP A 9 9.87 3.74 -0.37
N THR A 10 9.93 4.77 0.50
CA THR A 10 9.98 4.58 1.97
C THR A 10 8.64 4.74 2.68
N VAL A 11 7.70 5.54 2.14
CA VAL A 11 6.39 5.78 2.79
C VAL A 11 5.22 5.33 1.90
N PHE A 12 5.34 5.47 0.57
CA PHE A 12 4.19 5.31 -0.34
C PHE A 12 4.12 3.97 -1.09
N GLY A 13 5.24 3.28 -1.26
CA GLY A 13 5.33 2.00 -1.97
C GLY A 13 5.26 0.78 -1.07
N ILE A 14 5.34 0.96 0.26
CA ILE A 14 5.41 -0.18 1.19
C ILE A 14 4.06 -0.89 1.22
N ASP A 15 2.95 -0.24 1.53
CA ASP A 15 1.69 -0.94 1.79
C ASP A 15 1.10 -1.68 0.58
N SER A 16 1.11 -1.07 -0.60
CA SER A 16 0.56 -1.71 -1.81
C SER A 16 1.43 -2.88 -2.29
N ASN A 17 2.76 -2.73 -2.20
CA ASN A 17 3.69 -3.81 -2.52
C ASN A 17 3.69 -4.88 -1.42
N LEU A 18 3.51 -4.51 -0.15
CA LEU A 18 3.38 -5.43 0.98
C LEU A 18 2.10 -6.23 0.83
N ARG A 19 0.97 -5.61 0.51
CA ARG A 19 -0.31 -6.30 0.25
C ARG A 19 -0.20 -7.26 -0.92
N THR A 20 0.44 -6.82 -2.01
CA THR A 20 0.64 -7.64 -3.22
C THR A 20 1.59 -8.81 -2.93
N THR A 21 2.70 -8.54 -2.23
CA THR A 21 3.69 -9.55 -1.85
C THR A 21 3.10 -10.54 -0.86
N PHE A 22 2.40 -10.07 0.17
CA PHE A 22 1.70 -10.90 1.14
C PHE A 22 0.64 -11.79 0.47
N THR A 23 -0.17 -11.22 -0.43
CA THR A 23 -1.19 -11.97 -1.18
C THR A 23 -0.55 -13.06 -2.06
N ASN A 24 0.54 -12.73 -2.76
CA ASN A 24 1.27 -13.69 -3.59
C ASN A 24 1.97 -14.78 -2.75
N THR A 25 2.52 -14.40 -1.59
CA THR A 25 3.14 -15.33 -0.64
C THR A 25 2.10 -16.28 -0.05
N LEU A 26 0.95 -15.78 0.37
CA LEU A 26 -0.16 -16.61 0.84
C LEU A 26 -0.67 -17.55 -0.25
N PHE A 27 -0.86 -17.06 -1.48
CA PHE A 27 -1.27 -17.89 -2.60
C PHE A 27 -0.29 -19.04 -2.83
N THR A 28 1.00 -18.74 -2.82
CA THR A 28 2.06 -19.73 -3.02
C THR A 28 2.14 -20.72 -1.85
N GLY A 29 2.11 -20.23 -0.62
CA GLY A 29 2.16 -21.06 0.59
C GLY A 29 0.95 -21.98 0.72
N LEU A 30 -0.26 -21.45 0.56
CA LEU A 30 -1.49 -22.24 0.54
C LEU A 30 -1.51 -23.23 -0.63
N GLY A 31 -1.04 -22.81 -1.80
CA GLY A 31 -0.94 -23.68 -2.97
C GLY A 31 0.01 -24.85 -2.74
N ALA A 32 1.20 -24.59 -2.17
CA ALA A 32 2.19 -25.63 -1.86
C ALA A 32 1.70 -26.58 -0.77
N LEU A 33 1.11 -26.06 0.31
CA LEU A 33 0.51 -26.89 1.37
C LEU A 33 -0.63 -27.76 0.83
N SER A 34 -1.49 -27.19 0.00
CA SER A 34 -2.58 -27.93 -0.65
C SER A 34 -2.05 -29.01 -1.58
N PHE A 35 -0.96 -28.71 -2.31
CA PHE A 35 -0.31 -29.69 -3.18
C PHE A 35 0.18 -30.91 -2.40
N VAL A 36 0.89 -30.70 -1.30
CA VAL A 36 1.38 -31.78 -0.44
C VAL A 36 0.21 -32.55 0.18
N PHE A 37 -0.73 -31.85 0.81
CA PHE A 37 -1.86 -32.45 1.50
C PHE A 37 -2.74 -33.30 0.57
N VAL A 38 -3.07 -32.79 -0.62
CA VAL A 38 -3.89 -33.53 -1.59
C VAL A 38 -3.11 -34.69 -2.20
N SER A 39 -1.80 -34.55 -2.39
CA SER A 39 -0.97 -35.66 -2.87
C SER A 39 -0.92 -36.81 -1.85
N GLU A 40 -0.68 -36.50 -0.57
CA GLU A 40 -0.68 -37.51 0.49
C GLU A 40 -2.08 -38.15 0.68
N ALA A 41 -3.14 -37.34 0.64
CA ALA A 41 -4.50 -37.86 0.75
C ALA A 41 -4.84 -38.83 -0.39
N MET A 42 -4.44 -38.50 -1.63
CA MET A 42 -4.67 -39.38 -2.79
C MET A 42 -3.77 -40.61 -2.78
N GLU A 43 -2.58 -40.53 -2.20
CA GLU A 43 -1.75 -41.70 -1.96
C GLU A 43 -2.42 -42.67 -0.97
N ASN A 44 -3.00 -42.16 0.12
CA ASN A 44 -3.67 -43.01 1.10
C ASN A 44 -4.96 -43.65 0.57
N VAL A 45 -5.72 -42.94 -0.27
CA VAL A 45 -7.01 -43.44 -0.80
C VAL A 45 -6.84 -44.32 -2.04
N VAL A 46 -6.00 -43.89 -2.98
CA VAL A 46 -5.90 -44.47 -4.34
C VAL A 46 -4.55 -45.15 -4.58
N GLY A 47 -3.55 -44.93 -3.72
CA GLY A 47 -2.17 -45.44 -3.90
C GLY A 47 -1.34 -44.63 -4.90
N TYR A 48 -1.86 -43.53 -5.44
CA TYR A 48 -1.21 -42.71 -6.47
C TYR A 48 -1.22 -41.22 -6.11
N GLY A 49 -0.28 -40.78 -5.27
CA GLY A 49 -0.22 -39.40 -4.79
C GLY A 49 0.00 -38.34 -5.88
N MET A 50 0.76 -38.67 -6.93
CA MET A 50 0.97 -37.75 -8.07
C MET A 50 -0.34 -37.34 -8.76
N LEU A 51 -1.36 -38.22 -8.78
CA LEU A 51 -2.68 -37.89 -9.34
C LEU A 51 -3.29 -36.69 -8.61
N GLY A 52 -3.20 -36.68 -7.28
CA GLY A 52 -3.67 -35.59 -6.43
C GLY A 52 -2.93 -34.29 -6.71
N GLY A 53 -1.60 -34.34 -6.76
CA GLY A 53 -0.75 -33.18 -7.05
C GLY A 53 -1.04 -32.54 -8.41
N VAL A 54 -1.17 -33.35 -9.47
CA VAL A 54 -1.50 -32.83 -10.82
C VAL A 54 -2.90 -32.23 -10.86
N ALA A 55 -3.89 -32.89 -10.24
CA ALA A 55 -5.26 -32.40 -10.22
C ALA A 55 -5.38 -31.05 -9.47
N ILE A 56 -4.81 -30.94 -8.28
CA ILE A 56 -4.86 -29.69 -7.50
C ILE A 56 -4.00 -28.59 -8.13
N GLY A 57 -2.83 -28.94 -8.68
CA GLY A 57 -1.98 -28.01 -9.40
C GLY A 57 -2.69 -27.39 -10.60
N ALA A 58 -3.38 -28.22 -11.40
CA ALA A 58 -4.21 -27.73 -12.50
C ALA A 58 -5.34 -26.81 -12.01
N ALA A 59 -6.06 -27.22 -10.95
CA ALA A 59 -7.13 -26.41 -10.37
C ALA A 59 -6.64 -25.03 -9.89
N ILE A 60 -5.47 -24.96 -9.24
CA ILE A 60 -4.86 -23.72 -8.77
C ILE A 60 -4.45 -22.82 -9.95
N ILE A 61 -3.87 -23.39 -11.02
CA ILE A 61 -3.46 -22.63 -12.21
C ILE A 61 -4.67 -22.01 -12.91
N PHE A 62 -5.73 -22.79 -13.16
CA PHE A 62 -6.94 -22.30 -13.80
C PHE A 62 -7.74 -21.34 -12.89
N GLY A 63 -7.76 -21.61 -11.59
CA GLY A 63 -8.45 -20.80 -10.58
C GLY A 63 -7.66 -19.59 -10.07
N ARG A 64 -6.47 -19.29 -10.61
CA ARG A 64 -5.55 -18.29 -10.05
C ARG A 64 -6.20 -16.93 -9.81
N ARG A 65 -6.91 -16.39 -10.81
CA ARG A 65 -7.51 -15.05 -10.72
C ARG A 65 -8.57 -14.95 -9.59
N PRO A 66 -9.57 -15.84 -9.52
CA PRO A 66 -10.55 -15.78 -8.44
C PRO A 66 -9.92 -16.06 -7.06
N ILE A 67 -8.95 -16.98 -6.96
CA ILE A 67 -8.27 -17.26 -5.68
C ILE A 67 -7.51 -16.03 -5.18
N LEU A 68 -6.75 -15.35 -6.03
CA LEU A 68 -6.05 -14.12 -5.66
C LEU A 68 -7.00 -13.00 -5.25
N GLY A 69 -8.19 -12.90 -5.86
CA GLY A 69 -9.22 -11.96 -5.46
C GLY A 69 -9.77 -12.23 -4.05
N LEU A 70 -9.99 -13.50 -3.70
CA LEU A 70 -10.45 -13.90 -2.36
C LEU A 70 -9.39 -13.61 -1.29
N ILE A 71 -8.14 -13.98 -1.55
CA ILE A 71 -7.02 -13.69 -0.63
C ILE A 71 -6.85 -12.17 -0.52
N GLY A 72 -6.93 -11.44 -1.62
CA GLY A 72 -6.84 -9.98 -1.66
C GLY A 72 -7.93 -9.29 -0.82
N ALA A 73 -9.16 -9.81 -0.81
CA ALA A 73 -10.27 -9.27 -0.02
C ALA A 73 -10.09 -9.49 1.50
N VAL A 74 -9.46 -10.59 1.91
CA VAL A 74 -9.10 -10.81 3.32
C VAL A 74 -7.87 -9.97 3.68
N SER A 75 -6.89 -9.92 2.77
CA SER A 75 -5.66 -9.14 2.91
C SER A 75 -5.93 -7.66 3.09
N SER A 76 -6.86 -7.06 2.34
CA SER A 76 -7.24 -5.65 2.50
C SER A 76 -7.88 -5.32 3.84
N ARG A 77 -8.43 -6.31 4.55
CA ARG A 77 -8.99 -6.16 5.89
C ARG A 77 -7.94 -6.32 7.00
N LEU A 78 -6.87 -7.08 6.74
CA LEU A 78 -5.79 -7.34 7.69
C LEU A 78 -4.62 -6.36 7.54
N ILE A 79 -4.38 -5.90 6.31
CA ILE A 79 -3.41 -4.87 5.94
C ILE A 79 -4.19 -3.75 5.22
N PRO A 80 -4.93 -2.92 5.96
CA PRO A 80 -5.53 -1.72 5.40
C PRO A 80 -4.41 -0.80 4.89
N GLU A 81 -4.54 -0.23 3.70
CA GLU A 81 -3.59 0.79 3.25
C GLU A 81 -3.72 2.00 4.17
N GLU A 82 -2.59 2.46 4.74
CA GLU A 82 -2.59 3.60 5.66
C GLU A 82 -3.02 4.90 4.98
N TYR A 83 -2.80 5.00 3.65
CA TYR A 83 -3.16 6.13 2.81
C TYR A 83 -3.85 5.71 1.50
N SER A 84 -4.83 6.51 1.06
CA SER A 84 -5.45 6.35 -0.26
C SER A 84 -4.51 6.78 -1.39
N PRO A 85 -4.69 6.30 -2.64
CA PRO A 85 -3.89 6.77 -3.78
C PRO A 85 -3.92 8.30 -4.00
N GLY A 86 -5.02 8.95 -3.62
CA GLY A 86 -5.14 10.42 -3.68
C GLY A 86 -4.33 11.10 -2.57
N GLU A 87 -4.40 10.57 -1.35
CA GLU A 87 -3.61 11.04 -0.20
C GLU A 87 -2.11 10.91 -0.46
N LEU A 88 -1.67 9.82 -1.10
CA LEU A 88 -0.28 9.61 -1.49
C LEU A 88 0.22 10.69 -2.46
N LYS A 89 -0.56 11.01 -3.50
CA LYS A 89 -0.22 12.06 -4.47
C LYS A 89 -0.22 13.45 -3.85
N TYR A 90 -1.12 13.70 -2.90
CA TYR A 90 -1.11 14.92 -2.12
C TYR A 90 0.19 15.05 -1.30
N LEU A 91 0.53 14.01 -0.54
CA LEU A 91 1.71 14.02 0.33
C LEU A 91 3.03 14.13 -0.46
N GLU A 92 3.08 13.64 -1.69
CA GLU A 92 4.23 13.82 -2.59
C GLU A 92 4.47 15.30 -2.91
N VAL A 93 3.43 16.05 -3.28
CA VAL A 93 3.53 17.49 -3.53
C VAL A 93 3.79 18.25 -2.24
N TYR A 94 3.08 17.90 -1.17
CA TYR A 94 3.26 18.49 0.15
C TYR A 94 4.72 18.39 0.62
N ALA A 95 5.34 17.22 0.50
CA ALA A 95 6.74 17.00 0.84
C ALA A 95 7.71 17.91 0.08
N GLU A 96 7.41 18.25 -1.18
CA GLU A 96 8.22 19.18 -1.97
C GLU A 96 8.03 20.62 -1.50
N THR A 97 6.80 21.01 -1.18
CA THR A 97 6.48 22.37 -0.73
C THR A 97 7.05 22.73 0.64
N ILE A 98 7.37 21.75 1.49
CA ILE A 98 7.86 22.00 2.85
C ILE A 98 9.37 21.88 3.01
N GLN A 99 10.12 21.60 1.93
CA GLN A 99 11.58 21.36 1.99
C GLN A 99 12.37 22.56 2.53
N ASP A 100 11.95 23.77 2.19
CA ASP A 100 12.59 25.01 2.63
C ASP A 100 11.96 25.57 3.92
N MET A 101 11.01 24.84 4.53
CA MET A 101 10.20 25.25 5.68
C MET A 101 9.44 26.58 5.46
N VAL A 102 9.21 26.98 4.21
CA VAL A 102 8.48 28.19 3.84
C VAL A 102 7.31 27.81 2.94
N LEU A 103 6.09 28.09 3.39
CA LEU A 103 4.91 27.86 2.57
C LEU A 103 4.37 29.19 2.03
N THR A 104 4.50 29.39 0.72
CA THR A 104 3.97 30.56 0.03
C THR A 104 2.45 30.44 -0.16
N GLU A 105 1.77 31.57 -0.38
CA GLU A 105 0.33 31.56 -0.70
C GLU A 105 0.01 30.72 -1.96
N ARG A 106 0.90 30.75 -2.95
CA ARG A 106 0.75 29.96 -4.17
C ARG A 106 0.79 28.46 -3.89
N GLU A 107 1.73 28.01 -3.05
CA GLU A 107 1.83 26.60 -2.66
C GLU A 107 0.66 26.17 -1.78
N ARG A 108 0.19 27.03 -0.88
CA ARG A 108 -1.04 26.79 -0.11
C ARG A 108 -2.25 26.59 -1.03
N ASN A 109 -2.43 27.46 -2.02
CA ASN A 109 -3.54 27.36 -2.97
C ASN A 109 -3.42 26.11 -3.85
N LEU A 110 -2.20 25.73 -4.24
CA LEU A 110 -1.94 24.47 -4.96
C LEU A 110 -2.34 23.27 -4.11
N LEU A 111 -1.90 23.20 -2.84
CA LEU A 111 -2.22 22.11 -1.93
C LEU A 111 -3.73 22.02 -1.68
N ALA A 112 -4.41 23.15 -1.43
CA ALA A 112 -5.86 23.18 -1.26
C ALA A 112 -6.61 22.66 -2.50
N THR A 113 -6.12 23.00 -3.70
CA THR A 113 -6.68 22.50 -4.96
C THR A 113 -6.48 20.98 -5.09
N LEU A 114 -5.31 20.46 -4.70
CA LEU A 114 -5.03 19.03 -4.73
C LEU A 114 -5.85 18.24 -3.71
N ALA A 115 -6.00 18.76 -2.49
CA ALA A 115 -6.86 18.16 -1.47
C ALA A 115 -8.30 18.04 -1.97
N THR A 116 -8.82 19.10 -2.60
CA THR A 116 -10.14 19.10 -3.23
C THR A 116 -10.22 18.12 -4.41
N ALA A 117 -9.20 18.09 -5.27
CA ALA A 117 -9.18 17.21 -6.45
C ALA A 117 -9.10 15.72 -6.10
N TYR A 118 -8.54 15.38 -4.95
CA TYR A 118 -8.41 14.02 -4.44
C TYR A 118 -9.47 13.65 -3.38
N ASP A 119 -10.45 14.52 -3.14
CA ASP A 119 -11.55 14.28 -2.18
C ASP A 119 -11.04 13.97 -0.76
N ILE A 120 -9.99 14.68 -0.35
CA ILE A 120 -9.39 14.55 0.99
C ILE A 120 -10.09 15.53 1.92
N ASP A 121 -10.84 15.00 2.88
CA ASP A 121 -11.51 15.79 3.92
C ASP A 121 -10.51 16.56 4.79
N GLU A 122 -10.91 17.72 5.32
CA GLU A 122 -10.05 18.60 6.11
C GLU A 122 -9.53 17.92 7.40
N ASP A 123 -10.36 17.10 8.05
CA ASP A 123 -9.95 16.33 9.24
C ASP A 123 -8.88 15.30 8.87
N ARG A 124 -9.05 14.65 7.72
CA ARG A 124 -8.10 13.65 7.21
C ARG A 124 -6.81 14.31 6.74
N LEU A 125 -6.90 15.46 6.08
CA LEU A 125 -5.78 16.28 5.61
C LEU A 125 -4.83 16.65 6.76
N ALA A 126 -5.40 17.10 7.88
CA ALA A 126 -4.64 17.45 9.07
C ALA A 126 -3.90 16.25 9.67
N VAL A 127 -4.53 15.06 9.68
CA VAL A 127 -3.91 13.82 10.16
C VAL A 127 -2.73 13.41 9.29
N ILE A 128 -2.91 13.37 7.96
CA ILE A 128 -1.87 12.88 7.05
C ILE A 128 -0.66 13.84 7.02
N GLU A 129 -0.88 15.15 7.09
CA GLU A 129 0.22 16.12 7.18
C GLU A 129 0.96 16.04 8.52
N LYS A 130 0.23 15.84 9.62
CA LYS A 130 0.83 15.67 10.95
C LYS A 130 1.71 14.43 10.99
N ASN A 131 1.17 13.28 10.58
CA ASN A 131 1.92 12.02 10.53
C ASN A 131 3.19 12.16 9.67
N TYR A 132 3.09 12.87 8.55
CA TYR A 132 4.23 13.17 7.70
C TYR A 132 5.33 13.96 8.44
N ARG A 133 4.97 15.06 9.11
CA ARG A 133 5.93 15.88 9.88
C ARG A 133 6.59 15.09 11.00
N GLU A 134 5.81 14.28 11.72
CA GLU A 134 6.30 13.41 12.79
C GLU A 134 7.29 12.37 12.26
N SER A 135 7.01 11.75 11.11
CA SER A 135 7.92 10.78 10.47
C SER A 135 9.26 11.39 10.03
N GLN A 136 9.27 12.70 9.71
CA GLN A 136 10.46 13.44 9.30
C GLN A 136 11.21 14.08 10.48
N SER A 137 10.81 13.81 11.72
CA SER A 137 11.35 14.45 12.94
C SER A 137 11.25 15.98 12.95
N LEU A 138 10.35 16.56 12.16
CA LEU A 138 10.01 17.98 12.17
C LEU A 138 9.17 18.23 13.43
N GLY A 139 9.84 18.53 14.54
CA GLY A 139 9.20 18.85 15.81
C GLY A 139 8.46 20.20 15.74
N PRO A 140 7.67 20.56 16.77
CA PRO A 140 6.97 21.86 16.83
C PRO A 140 7.91 23.09 16.76
N ALA A 141 9.24 22.90 16.84
CA ALA A 141 10.25 23.93 16.64
C ALA A 141 10.55 24.25 15.16
N ASP A 142 10.21 23.36 14.21
CA ASP A 142 10.39 23.53 12.77
C ASP A 142 9.11 24.08 12.10
N ALA A 143 8.51 25.10 12.72
CA ALA A 143 7.26 25.67 12.28
C ALA A 143 7.40 26.28 10.87
N ILE A 144 6.63 25.75 9.92
CA ILE A 144 6.54 26.25 8.55
C ILE A 144 6.18 27.74 8.60
N LYS A 145 7.05 28.58 8.04
CA LYS A 145 6.80 30.02 7.94
C LYS A 145 5.82 30.28 6.81
N ILE A 146 4.70 30.89 7.14
CA ILE A 146 3.70 31.32 6.16
C ILE A 146 4.12 32.71 5.69
N VAL A 147 4.53 32.82 4.42
CA VAL A 147 4.89 34.13 3.83
C VAL A 147 3.72 34.60 2.97
N GLY A 148 3.00 35.61 3.47
CA GLY A 148 1.96 36.32 2.74
C GLY A 148 2.58 37.35 1.79
N SER A 149 2.05 37.45 0.56
CA SER A 149 2.49 38.48 -0.38
C SER A 149 2.11 39.86 0.13
N SER A 150 3.09 40.75 0.27
CA SER A 150 2.87 42.20 0.43
C SER A 150 2.39 42.82 -0.88
#